data_AF-A0A061P6K2-F1
#
_entry.id   AF-A0A061P6K2-F1
#
_cell.length_a   1.000
_cell.length_b   1.000
_cell.length_c   1.000
_cell.angle_alpha   90.00
_cell.angle_beta   90.00
_cell.angle_gamma   90.00
#
_symmetry.space_group_name_H-M   'P 1'
#
loop_
_entity.id
_entity.type
_entity.pdbx_description
1 polymer ?
#
loop_
_entity_poly.entity_id
_entity_poly.type
_entity_poly.pdbx_seq_one_letter_code
_entity_poly.pdbx_strand_id
1 'polypeptide(L)' 'MTNITVEIDEFGICYVQLNRKKQANSLSKALLDELKSEIESIKFNEEVKVVVFTAVGNKIFLQERI' A
#
# COMPACT_ATOMS: atom_id res chain seq x y z
N MET A 1 -3.46 6.12 13.31
CA MET A 1 -3.75 6.67 11.97
C MET A 1 -3.05 5.77 10.97
N THR A 2 -3.78 4.91 10.28
CA THR A 2 -3.22 3.92 9.35
C THR A 2 -2.77 4.62 8.07
N ASN A 3 -1.54 4.38 7.61
CA ASN A 3 -1.01 5.04 6.40
C ASN A 3 -1.28 4.24 5.13
N ILE A 4 -1.73 2.98 5.27
CA ILE A 4 -1.92 2.00 4.21
C ILE A 4 -3.30 1.37 4.36
N THR A 5 -3.94 1.09 3.22
CA THR A 5 -5.18 0.33 3.15
C THR A 5 -4.96 -0.85 2.23
N VAL A 6 -5.42 -2.03 2.63
CA VAL A 6 -5.32 -3.28 1.86
C VAL A 6 -6.72 -3.80 1.62
N GLU A 7 -7.07 -4.03 0.36
CA GLU A 7 -8.36 -4.59 -0.04
C GLU A 7 -8.12 -5.74 -1.02
N ILE A 8 -8.78 -6.87 -0.82
CA ILE A 8 -8.71 -8.02 -1.74
C ILE A 8 -10.07 -8.14 -2.41
N ASP A 9 -10.09 -8.15 -3.75
CA ASP A 9 -11.32 -8.35 -4.51
C ASP A 9 -11.67 -9.84 -4.72
N GLU A 10 -12.87 -10.10 -5.22
CA GLU A 10 -13.38 -11.45 -5.48
C GLU A 10 -12.59 -12.21 -6.56
N PHE A 11 -11.77 -11.53 -7.36
CA PHE A 11 -10.91 -12.15 -8.38
C PHE A 11 -9.54 -12.56 -7.83
N GLY A 12 -9.21 -12.15 -6.60
CA GLY A 12 -7.93 -12.38 -5.94
C GLY A 12 -6.90 -11.28 -6.19
N ILE A 13 -7.35 -10.07 -6.54
CA ILE A 13 -6.48 -8.90 -6.71
C ILE A 13 -6.42 -8.16 -5.37
N CYS A 14 -5.23 -8.08 -4.80
CA CYS A 14 -4.94 -7.32 -3.59
C CYS A 14 -4.48 -5.90 -3.94
N TYR A 15 -5.30 -4.91 -3.62
CA TYR A 15 -5.00 -3.49 -3.78
C TYR A 15 -4.38 -2.96 -2.49
N VAL A 16 -3.12 -2.54 -2.58
CA VAL A 16 -2.40 -1.86 -1.49
C VAL A 16 -2.38 -0.37 -1.80
N GLN A 17 -3.19 0.41 -1.09
CA GLN A 17 -3.34 1.85 -1.27
C GLN A 17 -2.57 2.65 -0.22
N LEU A 18 -1.67 3.52 -0.68
CA LEU A 18 -0.97 4.49 0.16
C LEU A 18 -1.88 5.71 0.43
N ASN A 19 -2.18 5.98 1.71
CA ASN A 19 -3.22 6.92 2.14
C ASN A 19 -2.66 8.22 2.78
N ARG A 20 -1.51 8.70 2.31
CA ARG A 20 -0.78 9.80 2.97
C ARG A 20 -0.83 11.11 2.19
N LYS A 21 -2.05 11.58 1.86
CA LYS A 21 -2.31 12.83 1.10
C LYS A 21 -1.60 14.07 1.64
N LYS A 22 -1.54 14.25 2.97
CA LYS A 22 -0.91 15.43 3.61
C LYS A 22 0.61 15.49 3.45
N GLN A 23 1.26 14.39 3.10
CA GLN A 23 2.72 14.27 3.02
C GLN A 23 3.16 13.68 1.68
N ALA A 24 2.32 13.83 0.64
CA ALA A 24 2.60 13.38 -0.74
C ALA A 24 3.12 11.93 -0.85
N ASN A 25 2.65 11.02 0.02
CA ASN A 25 3.13 9.63 0.07
C ASN A 25 4.65 9.48 0.26
N SER A 26 5.31 10.42 0.96
CA SER A 26 6.73 10.25 1.31
C SER A 26 6.96 8.96 2.08
N LEU A 27 8.00 8.21 1.68
CA LEU A 27 8.43 6.96 2.30
C LEU A 27 9.12 7.25 3.64
N SER A 28 8.34 7.48 4.70
CA SER A 28 8.92 7.45 6.05
C SER A 28 9.11 6.01 6.49
N LYS A 29 10.08 5.79 7.38
CA LYS A 29 10.32 4.49 8.01
C LYS A 29 9.05 3.82 8.56
N ALA A 30 8.19 4.57 9.24
CA ALA A 30 6.92 4.07 9.75
C ALA A 30 5.98 3.50 8.67
N LEU A 31 5.98 4.09 7.46
CA LEU A 31 5.16 3.62 6.35
C LEU A 31 5.78 2.37 5.72
N LEU A 32 7.11 2.32 5.61
CA LEU A 32 7.82 1.13 5.14
C LEU A 32 7.63 -0.06 6.11
N ASP A 33 7.64 0.20 7.42
CA ASP A 33 7.41 -0.82 8.44
C ASP A 33 5.95 -1.34 8.38
N GLU A 34 4.97 -0.45 8.24
CA GLU A 34 3.56 -0.83 8.00
C GLU A 34 3.42 -1.64 6.70
N LEU A 35 4.01 -1.16 5.60
CA LEU A 35 3.93 -1.82 4.30
C LEU A 35 4.51 -3.24 4.35
N LYS A 36 5.64 -3.40 5.03
CA LYS A 36 6.28 -4.70 5.21
C LYS A 36 5.40 -5.65 6.01
N SER A 37 4.76 -5.16 7.07
CA SER A 37 3.84 -5.96 7.90
C SER A 37 2.63 -6.44 7.10
N GLU A 38 2.03 -5.55 6.30
CA GLU A 38 0.89 -5.87 5.44
C GLU A 38 1.29 -6.87 4.34
N ILE A 39 2.44 -6.67 3.69
CA ILE A 39 2.95 -7.57 2.65
C ILE A 39 3.23 -8.98 3.22
N GLU A 40 3.86 -9.10 4.38
CA GLU A 40 4.11 -10.42 4.99
C GLU A 40 2.79 -11.12 5.38
N SER A 41 1.74 -10.36 5.67
CA SER A 41 0.42 -10.90 6.01
C SER A 41 -0.33 -11.43 4.77
N ILE A 42 -0.19 -10.77 3.61
CA ILE A 42 -0.81 -11.22 2.34
C ILE A 42 0.02 -12.26 1.57
N LYS A 43 1.33 -12.36 1.85
CA LYS A 43 2.28 -13.24 1.15
C LYS A 43 1.90 -14.72 1.18
N PHE A 44 1.24 -15.17 2.24
CA PHE A 44 0.80 -16.55 2.41
C PHE A 44 -0.71 -16.71 2.19
N ASN A 45 -1.40 -15.68 1.71
CA ASN A 45 -2.81 -15.77 1.37
C ASN A 45 -2.97 -16.35 -0.03
N GLU A 46 -3.41 -17.61 -0.12
CA GLU A 46 -3.64 -18.32 -1.39
C GLU A 46 -4.76 -17.70 -2.25
N GLU A 47 -5.61 -16.87 -1.67
CA GLU A 47 -6.64 -16.11 -2.40
C GLU A 47 -6.02 -14.96 -3.21
N VAL A 48 -4.85 -14.47 -2.81
CA VAL A 48 -4.16 -13.35 -3.46
C VAL A 48 -3.33 -13.87 -4.64
N LYS A 49 -3.81 -13.58 -5.85
CA LYS A 49 -3.15 -13.94 -7.11
C LYS A 49 -2.25 -12.83 -7.64
N VAL A 50 -2.64 -11.58 -7.39
CA VAL A 50 -1.94 -10.38 -7.89
C VAL A 50 -1.97 -9.31 -6.81
N VAL A 51 -0.88 -8.56 -6.68
CA VAL A 51 -0.81 -7.39 -5.80
C VAL A 51 -0.62 -6.13 -6.64
N VAL A 52 -1.51 -5.15 -6.46
CA VAL A 52 -1.48 -3.84 -7.11
C VAL A 52 -1.16 -2.79 -6.07
N PHE A 53 0.01 -2.17 -6.19
CA PHE A 53 0.35 -0.99 -5.40
C PHE A 53 -0.25 0.24 -6.07
N THR A 54 -0.95 1.06 -5.30
CA THR A 54 -1.48 2.35 -5.76
C THR A 54 -1.46 3.37 -4.63
N ALA A 55 -1.69 4.63 -4.96
CA ALA A 55 -1.71 5.71 -3.99
C ALA A 55 -2.95 6.57 -4.17
N VAL A 56 -3.47 7.08 -3.06
CA VAL A 56 -4.73 7.83 -3.10
C VAL A 56 -4.49 9.25 -3.61
N GLY A 57 -4.87 9.49 -4.86
CA GLY A 57 -4.85 10.81 -5.51
C GLY A 57 -4.47 10.72 -7.00
N ASN A 58 -4.87 11.71 -7.78
CA ASN A 58 -4.70 11.70 -9.25
C ASN A 58 -3.35 12.24 -9.75
N LYS A 59 -2.41 12.60 -8.86
CA LYS A 59 -1.20 13.35 -9.27
C LYS A 59 0.14 12.73 -8.91
N ILE A 60 0.25 11.95 -7.83
CA ILE A 60 1.55 11.48 -7.33
C ILE A 60 1.38 10.09 -6.71
N PHE A 61 2.02 9.08 -7.32
CA PHE A 61 2.10 7.73 -6.77
C PHE A 61 3.01 7.71 -5.53
N LEU A 62 4.19 8.29 -5.65
CA LEU A 62 5.17 8.44 -4.58
C LEU A 62 5.93 9.76 -4.77
N GLN A 63 6.21 10.47 -3.67
CA GLN A 63 7.18 11.55 -3.67
C GLN A 63 8.38 11.14 -2.82
N GLU A 64 9.46 10.74 -3.48
CA GLU A 64 10.76 10.54 -2.87
C GLU A 64 11.43 11.92 -2.68
N ARG A 65 11.81 12.27 -1.45
CA ARG A 65 12.74 13.37 -1.19
C ARG A 65 14.07 12.71 -0.82
N ILE A 66 14.96 12.60 -1.81
CA ILE A 66 16.39 12.37 -1.61
C ILE A 66 17.05 13.72 -1.29
#